data_AF-U2JZK0-F1
#
_entry.id   AF-U2JZK0-F1
#
_cell.length_a   1.000
_cell.length_b   1.000
_cell.length_c   1.000
_cell.angle_alpha   90.00
_cell.angle_beta   90.00
_cell.angle_gamma   90.00
#
_symmetry.space_group_name_H-M   'P 1'
#
loop_
_entity.id
_entity.type
_entity.pdbx_description
1 polymer ?
#
loop_
_entity_poly.entity_id
_entity_poly.type
_entity_poly.pdbx_seq_one_letter_code
_entity_poly.pdbx_strand_id
1 'polypeptide(L)'
;MYQIDYRRMKGLLPLALLTLSLTTSCFKRELEYEDNYVNIKQDPSRADNEVLRFRTFKLDDYDRYIIFGNNNEVSIEGSAQLPLLLYIDQLNRPATVDLSGCTYEYHSREDRLLFHGALLRSEVFSEPVVIEVACTLKKKPESAQTRDRFTLRLRSFTLPESREVTVEKRQSWQDKSIGMSIEPSYDLTYYRN
;
A
#
# COMPACT_ATOMS: atom_id res chain seq x y z
N MET A 1 35.86 -71.72 41.59
CA MET A 1 37.00 -70.83 41.29
C MET A 1 36.78 -70.24 39.90
N TYR A 2 36.19 -69.04 39.83
CA TYR A 2 36.22 -68.08 38.71
C TYR A 2 35.75 -66.75 39.30
N GLN A 3 36.68 -65.89 39.72
CA GLN A 3 36.40 -64.49 40.02
C GLN A 3 36.42 -63.74 38.70
N ILE A 4 35.25 -63.31 38.23
CA ILE A 4 35.16 -62.36 37.12
C ILE A 4 35.44 -60.97 37.71
N ASP A 5 36.51 -60.37 37.20
CA ASP A 5 37.06 -59.09 37.61
C ASP A 5 36.13 -57.94 37.14
N TYR A 6 35.22 -57.49 38.01
CA TYR A 6 34.30 -56.37 37.76
C TYR A 6 34.99 -55.00 37.62
N ARG A 7 36.33 -54.95 37.61
CA ARG A 7 37.12 -53.70 37.54
C ARG A 7 37.23 -53.07 36.15
N ARG A 8 36.83 -53.75 35.07
CA ARG A 8 36.92 -53.21 33.69
C ARG A 8 35.63 -52.68 33.08
N MET A 9 34.52 -52.69 33.82
CA MET A 9 33.20 -52.24 33.32
C MET A 9 32.70 -50.91 33.91
N LYS A 10 33.61 -50.08 34.46
CA LYS A 10 33.28 -48.73 34.97
C LYS A 10 33.84 -47.58 34.13
N GLY A 11 34.57 -47.89 33.05
CA GLY A 11 35.27 -46.89 32.23
C GLY A 11 34.56 -46.45 30.93
N LEU A 12 33.43 -47.06 30.57
CA LEU A 12 32.79 -46.85 29.25
C LEU A 12 31.31 -46.43 29.30
N LEU A 13 30.75 -46.23 30.50
CA LEU A 13 29.38 -45.77 30.67
C LEU A 13 29.21 -44.25 30.97
N PRO A 14 30.19 -43.48 31.48
CA PRO A 14 29.99 -42.05 31.65
C PRO A 14 30.25 -41.25 30.36
N LEU A 15 30.88 -41.86 29.34
CA LEU A 15 31.23 -41.19 28.08
C LEU A 15 30.06 -41.15 27.07
N ALA A 16 29.08 -42.05 27.19
CA ALA A 16 27.90 -42.07 26.32
C ALA A 16 26.75 -41.15 26.80
N LEU A 17 26.81 -40.66 28.04
CA LEU A 17 25.84 -39.72 28.61
C LEU A 17 26.26 -38.25 28.46
N LEU A 18 27.51 -37.97 28.08
CA LEU A 18 28.02 -36.60 27.90
C LEU A 18 27.81 -36.05 26.47
N THR A 19 27.51 -36.90 25.50
CA THR A 19 27.35 -36.51 24.08
C THR A 19 25.91 -36.29 23.65
N LEU A 20 24.92 -36.65 24.47
CA LEU A 20 23.49 -36.39 24.24
C LEU A 20 22.99 -35.07 24.88
N SER A 21 23.79 -34.41 25.71
CA SER A 21 23.45 -33.10 26.31
C SER A 21 23.94 -31.89 25.52
N LEU A 22 24.58 -32.10 24.36
CA LEU A 22 25.13 -31.02 23.51
C LEU A 22 24.27 -30.69 22.28
N THR A 23 23.17 -31.41 22.04
CA THR A 23 22.23 -31.11 20.94
C THR A 23 20.89 -30.53 21.39
N THR A 24 20.67 -30.32 22.68
CA THR A 24 19.65 -29.38 23.16
C THR A 24 20.24 -27.96 23.20
N SER A 25 20.78 -27.51 22.06
CA SER A 25 20.67 -26.10 21.72
C SER A 25 19.19 -25.87 21.44
N CYS A 26 18.40 -25.81 22.52
CA CYS A 26 17.15 -25.10 22.50
C CYS A 26 17.52 -23.73 21.94
N PHE A 27 17.07 -23.46 20.72
CA PHE A 27 16.83 -22.11 20.28
C PHE A 27 15.92 -21.48 21.33
N LYS A 28 16.50 -20.96 22.41
CA LYS A 28 15.95 -19.82 23.11
C LYS A 28 16.00 -18.72 22.06
N ARG A 29 14.94 -18.69 21.28
CA ARG A 29 14.52 -17.55 20.51
C ARG A 29 14.63 -16.38 21.49
N GLU A 30 15.67 -15.58 21.34
CA GLU A 30 15.69 -14.22 21.83
C GLU A 30 14.51 -13.53 21.13
N LEU A 31 13.30 -13.75 21.64
CA LEU A 31 12.44 -12.62 21.91
C LEU A 31 13.20 -11.89 23.00
N GLU A 32 14.12 -11.02 22.57
CA GLU A 32 14.42 -9.85 23.36
C GLU A 32 13.06 -9.33 23.85
N TYR A 33 12.94 -9.28 25.17
CA TYR A 33 11.94 -8.45 25.81
C TYR A 33 12.20 -7.04 25.27
N GLU A 34 11.56 -6.69 24.15
CA GLU A 34 11.47 -5.32 23.70
C GLU A 34 10.55 -4.61 24.72
N ASP A 35 11.13 -4.25 25.86
CA ASP A 35 10.58 -3.22 26.76
C ASP A 35 10.47 -1.85 26.05
N ASN A 36 10.93 -1.78 24.80
CA ASN A 36 10.74 -0.69 23.86
C ASN A 36 9.47 -0.81 23.00
N TYR A 37 8.50 -1.68 23.35
CA TYR A 37 7.16 -1.61 22.77
C TYR A 37 6.47 -0.32 23.26
N VAL A 38 6.87 0.80 22.66
CA VAL A 38 6.12 2.03 22.73
C VAL A 38 4.88 1.78 21.89
N ASN A 39 3.70 1.78 22.53
CA ASN A 39 2.45 1.97 21.81
C ASN A 39 2.57 3.30 21.06
N ILE A 40 3.01 3.26 19.81
CA ILE A 40 2.95 4.40 18.91
C ILE A 40 1.46 4.71 18.83
N LYS A 41 1.06 5.80 19.51
CA LYS A 41 -0.32 6.28 19.45
C LYS A 41 -0.60 6.51 17.98
N GLN A 42 -1.58 5.78 17.46
CA GLN A 42 -2.02 5.95 16.09
C GLN A 42 -2.46 7.39 15.91
N ASP A 43 -2.08 7.99 14.79
CA ASP A 43 -2.58 9.31 14.46
C ASP A 43 -4.11 9.26 14.32
N PRO A 44 -4.79 10.30 14.80
CA PRO A 44 -6.23 10.39 14.65
C PRO A 44 -6.60 10.27 13.16
N SER A 45 -7.74 9.65 12.90
CA SER A 45 -8.30 9.59 11.55
C SER A 45 -8.52 11.01 11.02
N ARG A 46 -8.10 11.26 9.78
CA ARG A 46 -8.42 12.47 9.04
C ARG A 46 -9.72 12.23 8.27
N ALA A 47 -10.72 13.09 8.41
CA ALA A 47 -12.07 12.87 7.88
C ALA A 47 -12.61 11.48 8.30
N ASP A 48 -13.16 10.68 7.36
CA ASP A 48 -13.71 9.35 7.62
C ASP A 48 -12.71 8.22 7.23
N ASN A 49 -11.41 8.48 7.31
CA ASN A 49 -10.37 7.54 6.85
C ASN A 49 -10.41 6.18 7.56
N GLU A 50 -10.98 6.08 8.76
CA GLU A 50 -11.17 4.82 9.48
C GLU A 50 -11.98 3.80 8.67
N VAL A 51 -12.83 4.27 7.73
CA VAL A 51 -13.57 3.39 6.83
C VAL A 51 -12.65 2.64 5.89
N LEU A 52 -11.60 3.29 5.37
CA LEU A 52 -10.65 2.71 4.41
C LEU A 52 -9.39 2.17 5.07
N ARG A 53 -9.12 2.54 6.32
CA ARG A 53 -7.92 2.13 7.06
C ARG A 53 -7.74 0.61 7.05
N PHE A 54 -6.52 0.16 6.80
CA PHE A 54 -6.11 -1.24 6.66
C PHE A 54 -6.79 -2.01 5.52
N ARG A 55 -7.50 -1.33 4.61
CA ARG A 55 -8.07 -1.98 3.44
C ARG A 55 -7.07 -2.01 2.30
N THR A 56 -7.05 -3.15 1.63
CA THR A 56 -6.30 -3.37 0.40
C THR A 56 -7.28 -3.53 -0.75
N PHE A 57 -7.07 -2.75 -1.80
CA PHE A 57 -7.82 -2.84 -3.05
C PHE A 57 -6.87 -3.23 -4.17
N LYS A 58 -7.19 -4.30 -4.90
CA LYS A 58 -6.51 -4.60 -6.16
C LYS A 58 -7.20 -3.84 -7.29
N LEU A 59 -6.41 -3.21 -8.16
CA LEU A 59 -6.92 -2.71 -9.43
C LEU A 59 -7.12 -3.90 -10.37
N ASP A 60 -8.30 -4.12 -10.93
CA ASP A 60 -8.56 -5.41 -11.60
C ASP A 60 -7.76 -5.62 -12.88
N ASP A 61 -7.60 -4.56 -13.67
CA ASP A 61 -6.90 -4.59 -14.96
C ASP A 61 -5.39 -4.36 -14.81
N TYR A 62 -4.90 -4.18 -13.59
CA TYR A 62 -3.52 -3.84 -13.30
C TYR A 62 -3.00 -4.73 -12.16
N ASP A 63 -1.81 -5.28 -12.27
CA ASP A 63 -1.23 -6.02 -11.14
C ASP A 63 -0.68 -5.05 -10.07
N ARG A 64 -1.58 -4.23 -9.52
CA ARG A 64 -1.31 -3.08 -8.65
C ARG A 64 -2.33 -3.02 -7.51
N TYR A 65 -1.92 -2.47 -6.38
CA TYR A 65 -2.72 -2.41 -5.18
C TYR A 65 -2.73 -1.00 -4.59
N ILE A 66 -3.88 -0.59 -4.03
CA ILE A 66 -3.96 0.56 -3.13
C ILE A 66 -4.14 -0.01 -1.73
N ILE A 67 -3.13 0.20 -0.89
CA ILE A 67 -3.13 -0.25 0.49
C ILE A 67 -3.23 1.00 1.36
N PHE A 68 -4.35 1.16 2.06
CA PHE A 68 -4.56 2.28 2.97
C PHE A 68 -3.92 1.96 4.33
N GLY A 69 -2.83 2.66 4.64
CA GLY A 69 -2.03 2.47 5.83
C GLY A 69 -2.66 3.05 7.11
N ASN A 70 -1.91 2.95 8.21
CA ASN A 70 -2.39 3.34 9.53
C ASN A 70 -2.39 4.86 9.77
N ASN A 71 -1.48 5.58 9.10
CA ASN A 71 -1.19 7.00 9.38
C ASN A 71 -1.82 7.96 8.38
N ASN A 72 -3.05 7.68 7.94
CA ASN A 72 -3.75 8.45 6.89
C ASN A 72 -2.95 8.53 5.56
N GLU A 73 -2.11 7.53 5.30
CA GLU A 73 -1.25 7.44 4.12
C GLU A 73 -1.57 6.21 3.28
N VAL A 74 -1.30 6.29 1.97
CA VAL A 74 -1.26 5.13 1.09
C VAL A 74 0.11 4.49 1.23
N SER A 75 0.16 3.18 1.51
CA SER A 75 1.41 2.45 1.67
C SER A 75 2.25 2.48 0.40
N ILE A 76 3.57 2.57 0.58
CA ILE A 76 4.57 2.57 -0.49
C ILE A 76 4.68 1.16 -1.13
N GLU A 77 4.36 0.11 -0.38
CA GLU A 77 4.47 -1.28 -0.83
C GLU A 77 3.44 -1.66 -1.90
N GLY A 78 2.35 -0.88 -2.04
CA GLY A 78 1.20 -1.25 -2.88
C GLY A 78 1.39 -1.06 -4.39
N SER A 79 2.40 -0.31 -4.84
CA SER A 79 2.52 0.15 -6.24
C SER A 79 1.24 0.86 -6.74
N ALA A 80 0.71 1.76 -5.92
CA ALA A 80 -0.57 2.47 -6.09
C ALA A 80 -0.53 3.49 -7.25
N GLN A 81 -0.38 3.00 -8.47
CA GLN A 81 -0.21 3.79 -9.68
C GLN A 81 -1.46 3.73 -10.56
N LEU A 82 -2.08 4.87 -10.78
CA LEU A 82 -3.28 5.06 -11.59
C LEU A 82 -2.89 5.57 -12.99
N PRO A 83 -2.94 4.73 -14.04
CA PRO A 83 -2.66 5.17 -15.39
C PRO A 83 -3.81 6.05 -15.91
N LEU A 84 -3.47 7.12 -16.61
CA LEU A 84 -4.43 8.05 -17.21
C LEU A 84 -3.90 8.60 -18.54
N LEU A 85 -4.79 9.24 -19.30
CA LEU A 85 -4.46 9.90 -20.54
C LEU A 85 -4.61 11.41 -20.36
N LEU A 86 -3.52 12.14 -20.55
CA LEU A 86 -3.51 13.59 -20.54
C LEU A 86 -3.68 14.12 -21.96
N TYR A 87 -4.42 15.21 -22.10
CA TYR A 87 -4.47 16.00 -23.32
C TYR A 87 -3.46 17.12 -23.20
N ILE A 88 -2.32 17.00 -23.89
CA ILE A 88 -1.22 17.96 -23.86
C ILE A 88 -0.91 18.43 -25.27
N ASP A 89 -0.94 19.75 -25.49
CA ASP A 89 -0.62 20.40 -26.76
C ASP A 89 -1.33 19.75 -27.96
N GLN A 90 -2.63 19.51 -27.79
CA GLN A 90 -3.53 18.90 -28.77
C GLN A 90 -3.37 17.39 -29.00
N LEU A 91 -2.51 16.73 -28.24
CA LEU A 91 -2.26 15.30 -28.35
C LEU A 91 -2.55 14.57 -27.05
N ASN A 92 -3.06 13.36 -27.18
CA ASN A 92 -3.22 12.46 -26.05
C ASN A 92 -1.87 11.83 -25.70
N ARG A 93 -1.46 11.94 -24.43
CA ARG A 93 -0.19 11.46 -23.90
C ARG A 93 -0.44 10.55 -22.69
N PRO A 94 0.18 9.36 -22.64
CA PRO A 94 0.06 8.50 -21.47
C PRO A 94 0.72 9.19 -20.28
N ALA A 95 0.10 9.00 -19.12
CA ALA A 95 0.60 9.46 -17.85
C ALA A 95 0.27 8.44 -16.76
N THR A 96 0.82 8.65 -15.57
CA THR A 96 0.49 7.86 -14.39
C THR A 96 0.48 8.78 -13.18
N VAL A 97 -0.54 8.63 -12.35
CA VAL A 97 -0.61 9.22 -11.01
C VAL A 97 -0.13 8.17 -10.01
N ASP A 98 0.96 8.43 -9.34
CA ASP A 98 1.54 7.59 -8.30
C ASP A 98 1.08 8.08 -6.92
N LEU A 99 0.29 7.26 -6.23
CA LEU A 99 -0.29 7.55 -4.92
C LEU A 99 0.59 7.03 -3.77
N SER A 100 1.69 6.36 -4.05
CA SER A 100 2.53 5.73 -3.02
C SER A 100 3.07 6.79 -2.05
N GLY A 101 2.80 6.65 -0.74
CA GLY A 101 3.22 7.60 0.29
C GLY A 101 2.40 8.90 0.37
N CYS A 102 1.37 9.08 -0.46
CA CYS A 102 0.51 10.24 -0.36
C CYS A 102 -0.42 10.12 0.87
N THR A 103 -0.82 11.27 1.42
CA THR A 103 -1.88 11.29 2.44
C THR A 103 -3.24 11.32 1.78
N TYR A 104 -4.28 10.81 2.44
CA TYR A 104 -5.63 10.79 1.89
C TYR A 104 -6.67 11.33 2.85
N GLU A 105 -7.80 11.78 2.30
CA GLU A 105 -9.03 12.10 3.02
C GLU A 105 -10.21 11.41 2.33
N TYR A 106 -10.91 10.55 3.06
CA TYR A 106 -12.16 9.96 2.60
C TYR A 106 -13.36 10.63 3.28
N HIS A 107 -14.34 11.03 2.48
CA HIS A 107 -15.62 11.55 2.93
C HIS A 107 -16.71 10.58 2.48
N SER A 108 -17.12 9.72 3.39
CA SER A 108 -18.02 8.58 3.13
C SER A 108 -19.37 9.01 2.57
N ARG A 109 -19.92 10.13 3.04
CA ARG A 109 -21.23 10.64 2.60
C ARG A 109 -21.26 11.13 1.15
N GLU A 110 -20.10 11.51 0.62
CA GLU A 110 -19.96 12.06 -0.73
C GLU A 110 -19.33 11.06 -1.71
N ASP A 111 -18.98 9.86 -1.22
CA ASP A 111 -18.10 8.91 -1.92
C ASP A 111 -16.78 9.57 -2.38
N ARG A 112 -16.32 10.63 -1.72
CA ARG A 112 -15.20 11.46 -2.16
C ARG A 112 -13.91 11.00 -1.51
N LEU A 113 -12.87 10.82 -2.32
CA LEU A 113 -11.53 10.44 -1.88
C LEU A 113 -10.51 11.44 -2.44
N LEU A 114 -9.84 12.17 -1.56
CA LEU A 114 -8.80 13.11 -1.90
C LEU A 114 -7.44 12.50 -1.57
N PHE A 115 -6.46 12.69 -2.45
CA PHE A 115 -5.07 12.33 -2.21
C PHE A 115 -4.20 13.59 -2.31
N HIS A 116 -3.35 13.81 -1.32
CA HIS A 116 -2.45 14.96 -1.24
C HIS A 116 -1.00 14.52 -1.38
N GLY A 117 -0.28 15.14 -2.30
CA GLY A 117 1.13 14.83 -2.55
C GLY A 117 1.34 13.64 -3.49
N ALA A 118 0.36 13.33 -4.32
CA ALA A 118 0.52 12.32 -5.38
C ALA A 118 1.49 12.85 -6.46
N LEU A 119 2.13 11.94 -7.19
CA LEU A 119 3.08 12.31 -8.25
C LEU A 119 2.48 12.02 -9.63
N LEU A 120 2.31 13.07 -10.44
CA LEU A 120 1.97 12.95 -11.84
C LEU A 120 3.22 12.75 -12.69
N ARG A 121 3.28 11.64 -13.41
CA ARG A 121 4.40 11.24 -14.27
C ARG A 121 3.93 11.15 -15.71
N SER A 122 4.69 11.71 -16.63
CA SER A 122 4.53 11.56 -18.08
C SER A 122 5.85 11.86 -18.75
N GLU A 123 6.11 11.28 -19.93
CA GLU A 123 7.31 11.56 -20.74
C GLU A 123 7.42 13.04 -21.13
N VAL A 124 6.32 13.79 -21.04
CA VAL A 124 6.26 15.21 -21.34
C VAL A 124 6.87 16.08 -20.23
N PHE A 125 6.97 15.58 -19.00
CA PHE A 125 7.55 16.30 -17.87
C PHE A 125 8.99 15.83 -17.63
N SER A 126 9.90 16.77 -17.37
CA SER A 126 11.29 16.44 -17.02
C SER A 126 11.39 15.75 -15.67
N GLU A 127 10.46 16.06 -14.76
CA GLU A 127 10.38 15.51 -13.41
C GLU A 127 8.92 15.23 -13.05
N PRO A 128 8.63 14.32 -12.10
CA PRO A 128 7.28 14.12 -11.59
C PRO A 128 6.71 15.41 -10.98
N VAL A 129 5.46 15.72 -11.28
CA VAL A 129 4.77 16.90 -10.75
C VAL A 129 3.99 16.49 -9.51
N VAL A 130 4.20 17.17 -8.39
CA VAL A 130 3.39 16.96 -7.18
C VAL A 130 2.00 17.56 -7.40
N ILE A 131 0.97 16.76 -7.20
CA ILE A 131 -0.43 17.12 -7.41
C ILE A 131 -1.32 16.69 -6.25
N GLU A 132 -2.49 17.31 -6.17
CA GLU A 132 -3.63 16.75 -5.44
C GLU A 132 -4.55 16.02 -6.41
N VAL A 133 -5.18 14.94 -5.97
CA VAL A 133 -6.05 14.11 -6.83
C VAL A 133 -7.41 13.96 -6.14
N ALA A 134 -8.47 14.29 -6.86
CA ALA A 134 -9.82 14.08 -6.40
C ALA A 134 -10.48 12.92 -7.15
N CYS A 135 -10.92 11.93 -6.38
CA CYS A 135 -11.59 10.74 -6.87
C CYS A 135 -12.98 10.58 -6.24
N THR A 136 -13.84 9.81 -6.92
CA THR A 136 -15.00 9.19 -6.29
C THR A 136 -14.76 7.69 -6.13
N LEU A 137 -15.02 7.14 -4.95
CA LEU A 137 -14.91 5.72 -4.63
C LEU A 137 -16.29 5.16 -4.29
N LYS A 138 -16.87 4.35 -5.17
CA LYS A 138 -18.22 3.81 -5.00
C LYS A 138 -18.21 2.29 -4.90
N LYS A 139 -18.91 1.73 -3.92
CA LYS A 139 -19.20 0.29 -3.87
C LYS A 139 -20.14 -0.06 -5.02
N LYS A 140 -19.79 -1.08 -5.82
CA LYS A 140 -20.70 -1.63 -6.84
C LYS A 140 -21.84 -2.38 -6.13
N PRO A 141 -23.05 -2.42 -6.71
CA PRO A 141 -24.14 -3.23 -6.19
C PRO A 141 -23.67 -4.67 -5.94
N GLU A 142 -24.15 -5.29 -4.86
CA GLU A 142 -23.85 -6.69 -4.57
C GLU A 142 -24.29 -7.55 -5.76
N SER A 143 -23.30 -8.07 -6.48
CA SER A 143 -23.51 -9.18 -7.40
C SER A 143 -23.31 -10.47 -6.63
N ALA A 144 -23.73 -11.63 -7.16
CA ALA A 144 -23.53 -12.95 -6.55
C ALA A 144 -22.05 -13.37 -6.37
N GLN A 145 -21.11 -12.42 -6.48
CA GLN A 145 -19.67 -12.59 -6.30
C GLN A 145 -19.30 -12.60 -4.82
N THR A 146 -18.24 -13.32 -4.49
CA THR A 146 -17.76 -13.54 -3.12
C THR A 146 -16.96 -12.38 -2.52
N ARG A 147 -16.63 -11.36 -3.30
CA ARG A 147 -15.79 -10.22 -2.86
C ARG A 147 -16.47 -8.89 -3.15
N ASP A 148 -16.31 -7.94 -2.23
CA ASP A 148 -16.79 -6.58 -2.44
C ASP A 148 -16.04 -5.91 -3.60
N ARG A 149 -16.80 -5.25 -4.47
CA ARG A 149 -16.32 -4.59 -5.69
C ARG A 149 -16.56 -3.10 -5.58
N PHE A 150 -15.62 -2.30 -6.07
CA PHE A 150 -15.68 -0.86 -6.06
C PHE A 150 -15.28 -0.29 -7.43
N THR A 151 -15.67 0.95 -7.68
CA THR A 151 -15.15 1.75 -8.78
C THR A 151 -14.52 3.01 -8.21
N LEU A 152 -13.25 3.23 -8.52
CA LEU A 152 -12.53 4.46 -8.27
C LEU A 152 -12.50 5.27 -9.57
N ARG A 153 -13.03 6.48 -9.55
CA ARG A 153 -13.01 7.37 -10.72
C ARG A 153 -12.27 8.64 -10.39
N LEU A 154 -11.24 8.97 -11.19
CA LEU A 154 -10.51 10.23 -11.06
C LEU A 154 -11.33 11.33 -11.72
N ARG A 155 -11.67 12.37 -10.95
CA ARG A 155 -12.54 13.48 -11.36
C ARG A 155 -11.74 14.71 -11.73
N SER A 156 -10.72 15.01 -10.94
CA SER A 156 -9.81 16.12 -11.18
C SER A 156 -8.45 15.86 -10.54
N PHE A 157 -7.45 16.62 -10.99
CA PHE A 157 -6.23 16.80 -10.24
C PHE A 157 -5.84 18.28 -10.21
N THR A 158 -5.14 18.69 -9.17
CA THR A 158 -4.69 20.06 -8.98
C THR A 158 -3.19 20.13 -9.17
N LEU A 159 -2.76 20.88 -10.18
CA LEU A 159 -1.35 21.23 -10.38
C LEU A 159 -0.89 22.21 -9.29
N PRO A 160 0.42 22.42 -9.11
CA PRO A 160 0.92 23.43 -8.19
C PRO A 160 0.30 24.81 -8.47
N GLU A 161 0.25 25.65 -7.44
CA GLU A 161 -0.45 26.95 -7.46
C GLU A 161 -1.99 26.83 -7.62
N SER A 162 -2.56 25.72 -7.13
CA SER A 162 -4.01 25.51 -7.05
C SER A 162 -4.73 25.53 -8.42
N ARG A 163 -4.04 25.10 -9.48
CA ARG A 163 -4.59 25.05 -10.84
C ARG A 163 -5.28 23.71 -11.07
N GLU A 164 -6.57 23.66 -10.79
CA GLU A 164 -7.39 22.46 -11.02
C GLU A 164 -7.55 22.14 -12.51
N VAL A 165 -7.29 20.88 -12.86
CA VAL A 165 -7.44 20.27 -14.17
C VAL A 165 -8.55 19.23 -14.13
N THR A 166 -9.45 19.29 -15.10
CA THR A 166 -10.51 18.30 -15.31
C THR A 166 -10.56 17.89 -16.79
N VAL A 167 -11.57 17.11 -17.18
CA VAL A 167 -11.81 16.82 -18.61
C VAL A 167 -12.27 18.08 -19.37
N GLU A 168 -13.00 18.97 -18.70
CA GLU A 168 -13.56 20.18 -19.28
C GLU A 168 -12.65 21.39 -19.10
N LYS A 169 -11.83 21.38 -18.05
CA LYS A 169 -10.99 22.50 -17.63
C LYS A 169 -9.52 22.19 -17.85
N ARG A 170 -8.94 22.86 -18.84
CA ARG A 170 -7.50 22.80 -19.14
C ARG A 170 -6.76 23.91 -18.39
N GLN A 171 -5.50 23.65 -18.06
CA GLN A 171 -4.62 24.61 -17.40
C GLN A 171 -3.33 24.80 -18.18
N SER A 172 -2.79 26.01 -18.14
CA SER A 172 -1.43 26.26 -18.60
C SER A 172 -0.43 25.87 -17.51
N TRP A 173 0.59 25.09 -17.86
CA TRP A 173 1.66 24.68 -16.95
C TRP A 173 2.95 24.42 -17.73
N GLN A 174 4.04 25.07 -17.34
CA GLN A 174 5.34 24.99 -18.04
C GLN A 174 5.21 25.18 -19.56
N ASP A 175 4.52 26.24 -19.97
CA ASP A 175 4.24 26.60 -21.37
C ASP A 175 3.41 25.59 -22.17
N LYS A 176 2.83 24.58 -21.52
CA LYS A 176 1.97 23.56 -22.14
C LYS A 176 0.52 23.73 -21.70
N SER A 177 -0.41 23.37 -22.58
CA SER A 177 -1.83 23.26 -22.21
C SER A 177 -2.10 21.83 -21.74
N ILE A 178 -2.47 21.64 -20.47
CA ILE A 178 -2.71 20.34 -19.85
C ILE A 178 -4.20 20.17 -19.53
N GLY A 179 -4.77 19.05 -19.97
CA GLY A 179 -6.11 18.59 -19.61
C GLY A 179 -6.13 17.10 -19.30
N MET A 180 -7.22 16.62 -18.71
CA MET A 180 -7.54 15.18 -18.74
C MET A 180 -8.25 14.88 -20.06
N SER A 181 -7.86 13.81 -20.76
CA SER A 181 -8.55 13.43 -22.00
C SER A 181 -9.94 12.87 -21.72
N ILE A 182 -10.05 12.05 -20.68
CA ILE A 182 -11.28 11.43 -20.17
C ILE A 182 -11.17 11.30 -18.65
N GLU A 183 -12.29 11.05 -17.97
CA GLU A 183 -12.28 10.64 -16.55
C GLU A 183 -11.93 9.15 -16.48
N PRO A 184 -10.72 8.75 -16.04
CA PRO A 184 -10.39 7.35 -15.95
C PRO A 184 -11.16 6.72 -14.78
N SER A 185 -11.58 5.48 -15.00
CA SER A 185 -12.34 4.68 -14.06
C SER A 185 -11.62 3.37 -13.86
N TYR A 186 -11.38 3.01 -12.60
CA TYR A 186 -10.66 1.81 -12.21
C TYR A 186 -11.60 0.91 -11.41
N ASP A 187 -11.75 -0.33 -11.87
CA ASP A 187 -12.45 -1.33 -11.10
C ASP A 187 -11.53 -1.92 -10.04
N LEU A 188 -12.06 -2.00 -8.82
CA LEU A 188 -11.32 -2.41 -7.65
C LEU A 188 -11.98 -3.63 -7.00
N THR A 189 -11.16 -4.60 -6.62
CA THR A 189 -11.56 -5.69 -5.73
C THR A 189 -11.04 -5.43 -4.33
N TYR A 190 -11.91 -5.43 -3.33
CA TYR A 190 -11.50 -5.38 -1.93
C TYR A 190 -10.97 -6.75 -1.47
N TYR A 191 -9.78 -6.75 -0.89
CA TYR A 191 -9.17 -7.90 -0.24
C TYR A 191 -9.30 -7.72 1.27
N ARG A 192 -10.09 -8.62 1.87
CA ARG A 192 -10.15 -8.77 3.32
C ARG A 192 -8.98 -9.67 3.72
N ASN A 193 -7.98 -9.09 4.38
CA ASN A 193 -6.92 -9.85 5.04
C ASN A 193 -7.48 -10.60 6.25
#